data_AF-A0AAN4YMJ4-F1
#
_entry.id   AF-A0AAN4YMJ4-F1
#
_cell.length_a   1.000
_cell.length_b   1.000
_cell.length_c   1.000
_cell.angle_alpha   90.00
_cell.angle_beta   90.00
_cell.angle_gamma   90.00
#
_symmetry.space_group_name_H-M   'P 1'
#
loop_
_entity.id
_entity.type
_entity.pdbx_description
1 polymer ?
#
loop_
_entity_poly.entity_id
_entity_poly.type
_entity_poly.pdbx_seq_one_letter_code
_entity_poly.pdbx_strand_id
1 'polypeptide(L)'
;MYYIDPFNYLMSSLLVFTTWDKPVHCTPDELAVFDPAPNQTCGEYLETYQRGLGVATNLLNPLDTAGCRVCQYTEGGDYLRTLNLAERSYGWRNAGIVVSFVIGIYGLVFLMMKLRTKATKKAES
;
A
#
# COMPACT_ATOMS: atom_id res chain seq x y z
N MET A 1 7.24 -1.27 18.07
CA MET A 1 6.53 0.03 18.03
C MET A 1 5.76 0.27 16.71
N TYR A 2 5.58 -0.71 15.82
CA TYR A 2 4.86 -0.52 14.55
C TYR A 2 3.33 -0.39 14.73
N TYR A 3 2.74 -1.22 15.60
CA TYR A 3 1.30 -1.29 15.82
C TYR A 3 0.75 -0.27 16.84
N ILE A 4 1.63 0.50 17.49
CA ILE A 4 1.24 1.54 18.46
C ILE A 4 1.18 2.90 17.78
N ASP A 5 1.84 3.07 16.63
CA ASP A 5 1.84 4.33 15.90
C ASP A 5 0.57 4.46 15.05
N PRO A 6 -0.39 5.33 15.42
CA PRO A 6 -1.61 5.53 14.63
C PRO A 6 -1.31 6.10 13.24
N PHE A 7 -0.15 6.75 13.05
CA PHE A 7 0.26 7.30 11.77
C PHE A 7 0.48 6.20 10.72
N ASN A 8 0.99 5.04 11.14
CA ASN A 8 1.18 3.91 10.24
C ASN A 8 -0.15 3.42 9.66
N TYR A 9 -1.18 3.27 10.51
CA TYR A 9 -2.52 2.87 10.10
C TYR A 9 -3.19 3.93 9.21
N LEU A 10 -2.98 5.22 9.52
CA LEU A 10 -3.50 6.32 8.72
C LEU A 10 -2.91 6.30 7.30
N MET A 11 -1.58 6.30 7.19
CA MET A 11 -0.88 6.28 5.89
C MET A 11 -1.24 5.03 5.08
N SER A 12 -1.28 3.86 5.74
CA SER A 12 -1.69 2.61 5.12
C SER A 12 -3.11 2.70 4.55
N SER A 13 -4.07 3.24 5.31
CA SER A 13 -5.45 3.37 4.83
C SER A 13 -5.58 4.35 3.66
N LEU A 14 -4.86 5.48 3.71
CA LEU A 14 -4.85 6.49 2.66
C LEU A 14 -4.30 5.91 1.34
N LEU A 15 -3.18 5.19 1.42
CA LEU A 15 -2.55 4.56 0.26
C LEU A 15 -3.47 3.52 -0.38
N VAL A 16 -4.14 2.69 0.42
CA VAL A 16 -5.10 1.70 -0.10
C VAL A 16 -6.28 2.38 -0.81
N PHE A 17 -6.89 3.43 -0.23
CA PHE A 17 -8.04 4.07 -0.87
C PHE A 17 -7.70 4.85 -2.15
N THR A 18 -6.49 5.42 -2.22
CA THR A 18 -6.09 6.28 -3.33
C THR A 18 -5.45 5.52 -4.48
N THR A 19 -4.73 4.43 -4.19
CA THR A 19 -3.81 3.78 -5.13
C THR A 19 -4.30 2.41 -5.60
N TRP A 20 -5.20 1.75 -4.87
CA TRP A 20 -5.62 0.36 -5.20
C TRP A 20 -6.22 0.21 -6.60
N ASP A 21 -7.14 1.10 -7.00
CA ASP A 21 -7.84 1.03 -8.29
C ASP A 21 -7.13 1.81 -9.42
N LYS A 22 -5.88 2.25 -9.22
CA LYS A 22 -5.16 3.06 -10.22
C LYS A 22 -4.32 2.17 -11.13
N PRO A 23 -4.50 2.20 -12.47
CA PRO A 23 -3.63 1.49 -13.40
C PRO A 23 -2.25 2.16 -13.42
N VAL A 24 -1.20 1.35 -13.48
CA VAL A 24 0.18 1.83 -13.56
C VAL A 24 0.60 1.88 -15.03
N HIS A 25 1.05 3.04 -15.48
CA HIS A 25 1.64 3.22 -16.81
C HIS A 25 3.12 3.56 -16.64
N CYS A 26 3.99 2.59 -16.91
CA CYS A 26 5.43 2.80 -16.83
C CYS A 26 5.91 3.81 -17.87
N THR A 27 6.80 4.70 -17.44
CA THR A 27 7.59 5.56 -18.32
C THR A 27 8.78 4.81 -18.91
N PRO A 28 9.40 5.26 -20.02
CA PRO A 28 10.52 4.55 -20.64
C PRO A 28 11.72 4.33 -19.71
N ASP A 29 11.92 5.18 -18.71
CA ASP A 29 12.99 5.04 -17.71
C ASP A 29 12.70 3.99 -16.63
N GLU A 30 11.43 3.61 -16.44
CA GLU A 30 10.99 2.59 -15.47
C GLU A 30 10.84 1.20 -16.10
N LEU A 31 11.05 1.10 -17.42
CA LEU A 31 10.99 -0.16 -18.13
C LEU A 31 12.27 -0.96 -17.87
N ALA A 32 12.11 -2.18 -17.38
CA ALA A 32 13.18 -3.15 -17.40
C ALA A 32 13.39 -3.60 -18.85
N VAL A 33 14.55 -3.24 -19.42
CA VAL A 33 14.96 -3.63 -20.77
C VAL A 33 16.00 -4.74 -20.69
N PHE A 34 15.72 -5.88 -21.30
CA PHE A 34 16.66 -7.00 -21.39
C PHE A 34 16.44 -7.77 -22.69
N ASP A 35 17.44 -8.57 -23.06
CA ASP A 35 17.37 -9.45 -24.23
C ASP A 35 17.05 -10.89 -23.80
N PRO A 36 16.10 -11.58 -24.47
CA PRO A 36 15.74 -12.95 -24.15
C PRO A 36 16.81 -13.93 -24.66
N ALA A 37 16.73 -15.20 -24.24
CA ALA A 37 17.62 -16.24 -24.75
C ALA A 37 17.49 -16.42 -26.28
N PRO A 38 18.55 -16.83 -26.98
CA PRO A 38 18.52 -16.97 -28.44
C PRO A 38 17.42 -17.95 -28.88
N ASN A 39 16.63 -17.54 -29.88
CA ASN A 39 15.45 -18.23 -30.42
C ASN A 39 14.20 -18.27 -29.52
N GLN A 40 14.09 -17.40 -28.50
CA GLN A 40 12.86 -17.24 -27.72
C GLN A 40 12.27 -15.83 -27.89
N THR A 41 10.95 -15.72 -27.86
CA THR A 41 10.27 -14.42 -27.79
C THR A 41 10.26 -13.88 -26.36
N CYS A 42 10.15 -12.56 -26.21
CA CYS A 42 9.99 -11.92 -24.90
C CYS A 42 8.85 -12.55 -24.09
N GLY A 43 7.73 -12.87 -24.75
CA GLY A 43 6.57 -13.52 -24.13
C GLY A 43 6.88 -14.91 -23.58
N GLU A 44 7.52 -15.77 -24.39
CA GLU A 44 7.89 -17.13 -23.96
C GLU A 44 8.91 -17.14 -22.82
N TYR A 45 9.88 -16.22 -22.86
CA TYR A 45 10.87 -16.10 -21.80
C TYR A 45 10.22 -15.63 -20.49
N LEU A 46 9.29 -14.67 -20.55
CA LEU A 46 8.62 -14.15 -19.35
C LEU A 46 7.48 -15.02 -18.84
N GLU A 47 6.94 -15.94 -19.63
CA GLU A 47 5.78 -16.74 -19.25
C GLU A 47 6.00 -17.47 -17.92
N THR A 48 7.19 -18.03 -17.72
CA THR A 48 7.54 -18.73 -16.47
C THR A 48 7.66 -17.76 -15.30
N TYR A 49 8.18 -16.56 -15.55
CA TYR A 49 8.32 -15.51 -14.52
C TYR A 49 6.97 -14.92 -14.12
N GLN A 50 6.10 -14.66 -15.10
CA GLN A 50 4.74 -14.15 -14.91
C GLN A 50 3.83 -15.15 -14.20
N ARG A 51 4.11 -16.46 -14.25
CA ARG A 51 3.37 -17.47 -13.48
C ARG A 51 3.76 -17.53 -11.99
N GLY A 52 4.88 -16.94 -11.60
CA GLY A 52 5.40 -17.01 -10.23
C GLY A 52 5.52 -15.64 -9.59
N LEU A 53 6.75 -15.14 -9.54
CA LEU A 53 7.11 -13.90 -8.85
C LEU A 53 6.66 -12.64 -9.60
N GLY A 54 6.46 -12.75 -10.91
CA GLY A 54 6.17 -11.63 -11.82
C GLY A 54 4.71 -11.52 -12.25
N VAL A 55 3.75 -12.11 -11.53
CA VAL A 55 2.31 -12.05 -11.89
C VAL A 55 1.79 -10.63 -12.11
N ALA A 56 2.39 -9.66 -11.44
CA ALA A 56 2.06 -8.24 -11.52
C ALA A 56 2.77 -7.50 -12.67
N THR A 57 3.65 -8.16 -13.42
CA THR A 57 4.44 -7.50 -14.46
C THR A 57 3.68 -7.42 -15.79
N ASN A 58 3.82 -6.28 -16.47
CA ASN A 58 3.20 -6.05 -17.77
C ASN A 58 4.27 -6.04 -18.87
N LEU A 59 4.16 -6.94 -19.85
CA LEU A 59 5.04 -6.98 -21.01
C LEU A 59 4.41 -6.18 -22.15
N LEU A 60 5.09 -5.14 -22.64
CA LEU A 60 4.57 -4.30 -23.73
C LEU A 60 4.79 -4.90 -25.11
N ASN A 61 5.88 -5.66 -25.29
CA ASN A 61 6.29 -6.22 -26.59
C ASN A 61 6.47 -7.75 -26.49
N PRO A 62 5.40 -8.55 -26.64
CA PRO A 62 5.48 -10.00 -26.50
C PRO A 62 6.13 -10.73 -27.68
N LEU A 63 6.13 -10.13 -28.87
CA LEU A 63 6.59 -10.75 -30.12
C LEU A 63 8.06 -10.45 -30.46
N ASP A 64 8.68 -9.49 -29.77
CA ASP A 64 10.06 -9.09 -30.05
C ASP A 64 11.04 -10.16 -29.54
N THR A 65 12.18 -10.28 -30.22
CA THR A 65 13.28 -11.20 -29.87
C THR A 65 14.52 -10.47 -29.36
N ALA A 66 14.44 -9.15 -29.24
CA ALA A 66 15.48 -8.27 -28.68
C ALA A 66 14.83 -7.02 -28.07
N GLY A 67 15.39 -6.50 -26.98
CA GLY A 67 14.90 -5.28 -26.32
C GLY A 67 13.53 -5.41 -25.65
N CYS A 68 13.29 -6.49 -24.91
CA CYS A 68 12.04 -6.72 -24.19
C CYS A 68 11.78 -5.60 -23.19
N ARG A 69 10.60 -4.99 -23.24
CA ARG A 69 10.20 -3.92 -22.32
C ARG A 69 9.17 -4.42 -21.33
N VAL A 70 9.57 -4.52 -20.07
CA VAL A 70 8.71 -5.01 -18.98
C VAL A 70 8.47 -3.91 -17.97
N CYS A 71 7.20 -3.68 -17.66
CA CYS A 71 6.75 -2.83 -16.57
C CYS A 71 6.57 -3.69 -15.31
N GLN A 72 7.10 -3.24 -14.19
CA GLN A 72 7.15 -4.01 -12.94
C GLN A 72 5.77 -4.23 -12.30
N TYR A 73 4.82 -3.32 -12.54
CA TYR A 73 3.48 -3.35 -11.95
C TYR A 73 2.42 -3.01 -13.01
N THR A 74 1.30 -3.74 -13.01
CA THR A 74 0.11 -3.49 -13.84
C THR A 74 -0.85 -2.55 -13.12
N GLU A 75 -1.07 -2.77 -11.81
CA GLU A 75 -2.00 -2.02 -10.98
C GLU A 75 -1.32 -1.52 -9.69
N GLY A 76 -1.82 -0.41 -9.14
CA GLY A 76 -1.35 0.11 -7.87
C GLY A 76 -1.57 -0.86 -6.71
N GLY A 77 -2.55 -1.76 -6.81
CA GLY A 77 -2.73 -2.86 -5.87
C GLY A 77 -1.53 -3.81 -5.76
N ASP A 78 -0.82 -4.06 -6.87
CA ASP A 78 0.37 -4.90 -6.87
C ASP A 78 1.56 -4.24 -6.21
N TYR A 79 1.69 -2.92 -6.36
CA TYR A 79 2.65 -2.15 -5.60
C TYR A 79 2.34 -2.21 -4.09
N LEU A 80 1.08 -2.04 -3.70
CA LEU A 80 0.66 -2.10 -2.29
C LEU A 80 0.90 -3.47 -1.65
N ARG A 81 0.78 -4.57 -2.42
CA ARG A 81 1.12 -5.92 -1.95
C ARG A 81 2.57 -6.04 -1.47
N THR A 82 3.51 -5.35 -2.11
CA THR A 82 4.92 -5.32 -1.67
C THR A 82 5.11 -4.64 -0.31
N LEU A 83 4.22 -3.71 0.04
CA LEU A 83 4.20 -3.00 1.32
C LEU A 83 3.40 -3.74 2.41
N ASN A 84 3.20 -5.05 2.23
CA ASN A 84 2.43 -5.92 3.13
C ASN A 84 0.94 -5.53 3.24
N LEU A 85 0.39 -4.86 2.22
CA LEU A 85 -1.02 -4.51 2.08
C LEU A 85 -1.67 -5.41 1.03
N ALA A 86 -1.95 -6.65 1.43
CA ALA A 86 -2.36 -7.69 0.49
C ALA A 86 -3.80 -7.54 -0.03
N GLU A 87 -4.64 -6.76 0.66
CA GLU A 87 -6.07 -6.66 0.39
C GLU A 87 -6.59 -5.23 0.57
N ARG A 88 -7.57 -4.86 -0.25
CA ARG A 88 -8.36 -3.63 -0.11
C ARG A 88 -9.07 -3.53 1.25
N SER A 89 -9.44 -4.67 1.83
CA SER A 89 -10.10 -4.78 3.14
C SER A 89 -9.26 -4.18 4.28
N TYR A 90 -7.92 -4.20 4.15
CA TYR A 90 -7.01 -3.60 5.13
C TYR A 90 -7.18 -2.09 5.23
N GLY A 91 -7.59 -1.40 4.15
CA GLY A 91 -7.87 0.04 4.20
C GLY A 91 -8.96 0.37 5.19
N TRP A 92 -10.07 -0.37 5.16
CA TRP A 92 -11.21 -0.19 6.07
C TRP A 92 -10.87 -0.61 7.51
N ARG A 93 -10.15 -1.73 7.69
CA ARG A 93 -9.70 -2.16 9.01
C ARG A 93 -8.80 -1.10 9.67
N ASN A 94 -7.81 -0.62 8.94
CA ASN A 94 -6.84 0.34 9.45
C ASN A 94 -7.50 1.71 9.71
N ALA A 95 -8.45 2.14 8.88
CA ALA A 95 -9.25 3.34 9.13
C ALA A 95 -10.07 3.21 10.43
N GLY A 96 -10.70 2.06 10.68
CA GLY A 96 -11.44 1.82 11.93
C GLY A 96 -10.56 1.86 13.18
N ILE A 97 -9.32 1.35 13.09
CA ILE A 97 -8.33 1.45 14.17
C ILE A 97 -8.00 2.93 14.47
N VAL A 98 -7.75 3.75 13.44
CA VAL A 98 -7.47 5.19 13.62
C VAL A 98 -8.63 5.90 14.30
N VAL A 99 -9.88 5.65 13.89
CA VAL A 99 -11.07 6.23 14.53
C VAL A 99 -11.14 5.84 16.01
N SER A 100 -10.80 4.59 16.35
CA SER A 100 -10.78 4.11 17.73
C SER A 100 -9.75 4.84 18.58
N PHE A 101 -8.55 5.11 18.03
CA PHE A 101 -7.53 5.93 18.70
C PHE A 101 -8.00 7.37 18.92
N VAL A 102 -8.67 7.99 17.94
CA VAL A 102 -9.22 9.35 18.07
C VAL A 102 -10.24 9.41 19.20
N ILE A 103 -11.18 8.46 19.26
CA ILE A 103 -12.18 8.38 20.33
C ILE A 103 -11.52 8.17 21.69
N GLY A 104 -10.52 7.28 21.78
CA GLY A 104 -9.79 7.03 23.02
C GLY A 104 -9.07 8.27 23.56
N ILE A 105 -8.39 9.01 22.69
CA ILE A 105 -7.70 10.26 23.08
C ILE A 105 -8.70 11.33 23.50
N TYR A 106 -9.80 11.53 22.74
CA TYR A 106 -10.84 12.48 23.11
C TYR A 106 -11.49 12.12 24.46
N GLY A 107 -11.78 10.84 24.69
CA GLY A 107 -12.31 10.35 25.96
C GLY A 107 -11.37 10.61 27.13
N LEU A 108 -10.07 10.37 26.93
CA LEU A 108 -9.05 10.62 27.95
C LEU A 108 -8.90 12.11 28.28
N VAL A 109 -8.90 12.98 27.26
CA VAL A 109 -8.88 14.44 27.44
C VAL A 109 -10.14 14.91 28.20
N PHE A 110 -11.31 14.43 27.81
CA PHE A 110 -12.57 14.77 28.48
C PHE A 110 -12.58 14.32 29.95
N LEU A 111 -12.11 13.09 30.21
CA LEU A 111 -12.00 12.54 31.57
C LEU A 111 -11.01 13.34 32.42
N MET A 112 -9.83 13.68 31.88
CA MET A 112 -8.85 14.52 32.56
C MET A 112 -9.40 15.92 32.87
N MET A 113 -10.10 16.55 31.93
CA MET A 113 -10.77 17.84 32.15
C MET A 113 -11.79 17.73 33.29
N LYS A 114 -12.66 16.71 33.27
CA LYS A 114 -13.66 16.49 34.33
C LYS A 114 -13.00 16.24 35.69
N LEU A 115 -11.93 15.46 35.76
CA LEU A 115 -11.19 15.23 37.01
C LEU A 115 -10.55 16.52 37.53
N ARG A 116 -9.93 17.34 36.67
CA ARG A 116 -9.37 18.64 37.05
C ARG A 116 -10.42 19.62 37.54
N THR A 117 -11.57 19.71 36.88
CA THR A 117 -12.67 20.58 37.33
C THR A 117 -13.20 20.14 38.70
N LYS A 118 -13.30 18.84 38.97
CA LYS A 118 -13.71 18.34 40.30
C LYS A 118 -12.67 18.64 41.37
N ALA A 119 -11.39 18.51 41.07
CA ALA A 119 -10.31 18.84 42.00
C ALA A 119 -10.30 20.34 42.37
N THR A 120 -10.51 21.22 41.39
CA THR A 120 -10.58 22.67 41.63
C THR A 120 -11.78 23.05 42.51
N LYS A 121 -12.96 22.50 42.24
CA LYS A 121 -14.16 22.73 43.07
C LYS A 121 -14.03 22.22 44.51
N LYS A 122 -13.21 21.21 44.76
CA LYS A 122 -12.94 20.69 46.12
C LYS A 122 -11.94 21.55 46.89
N ALA A 123 -11.12 22.36 46.19
CA ALA A 123 -10.13 23.23 46.81
C ALA A 123 -10.69 24.61 47.23
N GLU A 124 -11.81 25.05 46.64
CA GLU A 124 -12.52 26.29 47.02
C GLU A 124 -13.56 26.10 48.14
N SER A 125 -13.80 24.86 48.60
CA SER A 125 -14.79 24.51 49.63
C SER A 125 -14.17 24.28 51.00
#